data_AF-A0A6N6KH89-F1
#
_entry.id   AF-A0A6N6KH89-F1
#
_cell.length_a   1.000
_cell.length_b   1.000
_cell.length_c   1.000
_cell.angle_alpha   90.00
_cell.angle_beta   90.00
_cell.angle_gamma   90.00
#
_symmetry.space_group_name_H-M   'P 1'
#
loop_
_entity.id
_entity.type
_entity.pdbx_description
1 polymer ?
#
loop_
_entity_poly.entity_id
_entity_poly.type
_entity_poly.pdbx_seq_one_letter_code
_entity_poly.pdbx_strand_id
1 'polypeptide(L)'
;VILSKPEPMEPGMDLINQNLSSLWERIRNTPLDQTRRFYFYFSGHGFGFTSQDVGLCLAPWSKIMRFCALHAEAYLNLIKESGRFDEIFFFLDCCRVRIRGVRGIRPFVGWIRPEENAKNARYFTAYATQYLDPAYEAEIDQLEGAPEVSLERGFFTTALMTALRGNAASENGGVPLNALKDYLEKEVKSLASRHNKNQVPVIESDFPTDTEVILGSILPRKNVHISFDDKRNGHEIVLEGPDLEPIKQGQANGQIWDLTLSKGIHVLKDLQLEEEKIIRFEPTNEIQHVIF
;
A
#
# COMPACT_ATOMS: atom_id res chain seq x y z
N VAL A 1 -0.62 -18.68 -7.27
CA VAL A 1 -0.24 -17.26 -7.46
C VAL A 1 0.86 -17.20 -8.51
N ILE A 2 0.73 -16.32 -9.51
CA ILE A 2 1.79 -16.07 -10.49
C ILE A 2 2.40 -14.70 -10.15
N LEU A 3 3.69 -14.68 -9.83
CA LEU A 3 4.43 -13.46 -9.45
C LEU A 3 5.29 -12.96 -10.61
N SER A 4 5.53 -11.65 -10.65
CA SER A 4 6.56 -11.06 -11.51
C SER A 4 7.97 -11.48 -11.06
N LYS A 5 8.95 -11.32 -11.96
CA LYS A 5 10.37 -11.43 -11.63
C LYS A 5 10.97 -10.03 -11.59
N PRO A 6 11.96 -9.77 -10.71
CA PRO A 6 12.65 -8.47 -10.65
C PRO A 6 13.57 -8.22 -11.85
N GLU A 7 13.88 -9.27 -12.64
CA GLU A 7 14.77 -9.18 -13.78
C GLU A 7 14.03 -9.00 -15.12
N PRO A 8 14.54 -8.12 -15.99
CA PRO A 8 15.62 -7.17 -15.76
C PRO A 8 15.14 -5.95 -14.97
N MET A 9 16.08 -5.28 -14.31
CA MET A 9 15.83 -4.07 -13.52
C MET A 9 15.31 -2.89 -14.36
N GLU A 10 15.62 -2.86 -15.65
CA GLU A 10 15.27 -1.77 -16.56
C GLU A 10 14.42 -2.29 -17.73
N PRO A 11 13.18 -2.73 -17.49
CA PRO A 11 12.38 -3.36 -18.52
C PRO A 11 11.96 -2.33 -19.58
N GLY A 12 12.40 -2.55 -20.81
CA GLY A 12 11.85 -1.86 -21.98
C GLY A 12 10.44 -2.34 -22.32
N MET A 13 9.77 -1.61 -23.21
CA MET A 13 8.37 -1.89 -23.57
C MET A 13 8.20 -3.30 -24.14
N ASP A 14 9.13 -3.73 -24.99
CA ASP A 14 9.05 -5.02 -25.66
C ASP A 14 9.02 -6.16 -24.65
N LEU A 15 9.86 -6.06 -23.63
CA LEU A 15 9.96 -7.06 -22.60
C LEU A 15 8.75 -7.08 -21.68
N ILE A 16 8.16 -5.92 -21.36
CA ILE A 16 6.91 -5.86 -20.59
C ILE A 16 5.78 -6.55 -21.36
N ASN A 17 5.67 -6.29 -22.67
CA ASN A 17 4.69 -6.93 -23.52
C ASN A 17 4.95 -8.44 -23.69
N GLN A 18 6.21 -8.87 -23.84
CA GLN A 18 6.57 -10.29 -23.90
C GLN A 18 6.23 -11.02 -22.58
N ASN A 19 6.46 -10.39 -21.43
CA ASN A 19 6.08 -10.95 -20.14
C ASN A 19 4.56 -11.01 -19.97
N LEU A 20 3.83 -9.98 -20.43
CA LEU A 20 2.36 -10.00 -20.46
C LEU A 20 1.83 -11.11 -21.38
N SER A 21 2.43 -11.29 -22.56
CA SER A 21 2.11 -12.41 -23.45
C SER A 21 2.43 -13.76 -22.81
N SER A 22 3.52 -13.87 -22.06
CA SER A 22 3.87 -15.11 -21.35
C SER A 22 2.89 -15.41 -20.21
N LEU A 23 2.41 -14.37 -19.51
CA LEU A 23 1.33 -14.50 -18.53
C LEU A 23 0.05 -15.00 -19.20
N TRP A 24 -0.30 -14.44 -20.35
CA TRP A 24 -1.42 -14.85 -21.19
C TRP A 24 -1.37 -16.34 -21.56
N GLU A 25 -0.23 -16.82 -22.07
CA GLU A 25 -0.03 -18.25 -22.35
C GLU A 25 -0.21 -19.12 -21.09
N ARG A 26 0.32 -18.68 -19.95
CA ARG A 26 0.23 -19.41 -18.68
C ARG A 26 -1.19 -19.54 -18.17
N ILE A 27 -2.01 -18.50 -18.34
CA ILE A 27 -3.40 -18.50 -17.84
C ILE A 27 -4.42 -19.00 -18.86
N ARG A 28 -4.03 -19.20 -20.14
CA ARG A 28 -4.94 -19.63 -21.21
C ARG A 28 -5.73 -20.88 -20.87
N ASN A 29 -5.09 -21.86 -20.24
CA ASN A 29 -5.77 -23.11 -19.88
C ASN A 29 -6.16 -23.16 -18.39
N THR A 30 -5.96 -22.06 -17.66
CA THR A 30 -6.42 -21.95 -16.27
C THR A 30 -7.93 -21.75 -16.26
N PRO A 31 -8.70 -22.56 -15.52
CA PRO A 31 -10.13 -22.36 -15.33
C PRO A 31 -10.45 -20.94 -14.84
N LEU A 32 -11.57 -20.37 -15.32
CA LEU A 32 -11.95 -18.99 -14.99
C LEU A 32 -12.11 -18.78 -13.47
N ASP A 33 -12.66 -19.74 -12.75
CA ASP A 33 -12.80 -19.72 -11.28
C ASP A 33 -11.45 -19.65 -10.53
N GLN A 34 -10.35 -20.04 -11.17
CA GLN A 34 -8.99 -19.97 -10.62
C GLN A 34 -8.24 -18.67 -10.96
N THR A 35 -8.84 -17.80 -11.79
CA THR A 35 -8.29 -16.49 -12.18
C THR A 35 -9.12 -15.37 -11.57
N ARG A 36 -8.87 -15.07 -10.29
CA ARG A 36 -9.66 -14.07 -9.54
C ARG A 36 -9.13 -12.65 -9.68
N ARG A 37 -7.85 -12.43 -9.37
CA ARG A 37 -7.27 -11.09 -9.19
C ARG A 37 -6.07 -10.83 -10.09
N PHE A 38 -5.99 -9.63 -10.65
CA PHE A 38 -4.80 -9.11 -11.31
C PHE A 38 -4.27 -7.89 -10.54
N TYR A 39 -2.97 -7.86 -10.30
CA TYR A 39 -2.29 -6.74 -9.61
C TYR A 39 -1.23 -6.15 -10.53
N PHE A 40 -1.28 -4.84 -10.71
CA PHE A 40 -0.27 -4.04 -11.40
C PHE A 40 0.27 -2.97 -10.45
N TYR A 41 1.58 -2.92 -10.33
CA TYR A 41 2.28 -1.90 -9.54
C TYR A 41 3.35 -1.25 -10.40
N PHE A 42 3.42 0.07 -10.36
CA PHE A 42 4.46 0.85 -11.01
C PHE A 42 4.99 1.91 -10.05
N SER A 43 6.31 2.06 -10.01
CA SER A 43 6.98 3.14 -9.30
C SER A 43 8.10 3.70 -10.18
N GLY A 44 8.14 5.03 -10.32
CA GLY A 44 9.12 5.72 -11.15
C GLY A 44 8.58 7.00 -11.76
N HIS A 45 9.22 7.46 -12.84
CA HIS A 45 8.77 8.65 -13.54
C HIS A 45 7.43 8.43 -14.25
N GLY A 46 6.60 9.47 -14.24
CA GLY A 46 5.32 9.46 -14.95
C GLY A 46 4.89 10.87 -15.36
N PHE A 47 3.89 10.93 -16.22
CA PHE A 47 3.25 12.16 -16.65
C PHE A 47 1.75 11.96 -16.87
N GLY A 48 0.98 13.03 -16.67
CA GLY A 48 -0.45 13.04 -16.94
C GLY A 48 -0.74 13.57 -18.35
N PHE A 49 -1.40 12.77 -19.18
CA PHE A 49 -1.99 13.25 -20.43
C PHE A 49 -3.39 13.83 -20.18
N THR A 50 -4.24 13.07 -19.50
CA THR A 50 -5.55 13.50 -18.96
C THR A 50 -5.65 13.15 -17.48
N SER A 51 -6.80 13.43 -16.86
CA SER A 51 -7.11 12.99 -15.49
C SER A 51 -7.21 11.48 -15.33
N GLN A 52 -7.23 10.69 -16.41
CA GLN A 52 -7.28 9.22 -16.37
C GLN A 52 -6.09 8.58 -17.08
N ASP A 53 -5.53 9.26 -18.09
CA ASP A 53 -4.41 8.77 -18.88
C ASP A 53 -3.07 9.21 -18.27
N VAL A 54 -2.36 8.23 -17.71
CA VAL A 54 -1.02 8.38 -17.16
C VAL A 54 -0.01 7.61 -18.02
N GLY A 55 1.04 8.33 -18.42
CA GLY A 55 2.23 7.75 -19.04
C GLY A 55 3.19 7.25 -17.96
N LEU A 56 3.55 5.97 -18.01
CA LEU A 56 4.51 5.35 -17.08
C LEU A 56 5.88 5.27 -17.77
N CYS A 57 6.79 6.18 -17.45
CA CYS A 57 8.07 6.29 -18.14
C CYS A 57 8.92 5.03 -17.94
N LEU A 58 9.44 4.49 -19.03
CA LEU A 58 10.33 3.34 -19.03
C LEU A 58 11.79 3.80 -18.90
N ALA A 59 12.71 2.87 -18.64
CA ALA A 59 14.14 3.17 -18.54
C ALA A 59 14.72 4.04 -19.69
N PRO A 60 14.41 3.80 -20.98
CA PRO A 60 14.92 4.65 -22.06
C PRO A 60 14.21 6.00 -22.20
N TRP A 61 13.25 6.34 -21.34
CA TRP A 61 12.55 7.61 -21.43
C TRP A 61 13.49 8.81 -21.29
N SER A 62 13.32 9.79 -22.17
CA SER A 62 14.08 11.04 -22.12
C SER A 62 13.32 12.17 -22.80
N LYS A 63 13.88 13.39 -22.76
CA LYS A 63 13.36 14.54 -23.50
C LYS A 63 13.36 14.35 -25.03
N ILE A 64 14.11 13.39 -25.56
CA ILE A 64 14.11 13.05 -26.99
C ILE A 64 13.22 11.83 -27.22
N MET A 65 13.40 10.78 -26.42
CA MET A 65 12.60 9.56 -26.45
C MET A 65 11.33 9.68 -25.59
N ARG A 66 10.55 10.73 -25.83
CA ARG A 66 9.40 11.08 -24.95
C ARG A 66 8.30 10.02 -24.95
N PHE A 67 8.19 9.26 -26.03
CA PHE A 67 7.19 8.19 -26.18
C PHE A 67 7.58 6.88 -25.49
N CYS A 68 8.77 6.76 -24.90
CA CYS A 68 9.17 5.57 -24.14
C CYS A 68 8.47 5.50 -22.78
N ALA A 69 7.15 5.40 -22.80
CA ALA A 69 6.29 5.28 -21.62
C ALA A 69 5.12 4.36 -21.92
N LEU A 70 4.62 3.62 -20.93
CA LEU A 70 3.40 2.83 -21.08
C LEU A 70 2.17 3.73 -20.94
N HIS A 71 1.12 3.38 -21.66
CA HIS A 71 -0.19 4.01 -21.51
C HIS A 71 -1.03 3.24 -20.48
N ALA A 72 -1.03 3.68 -19.22
CA ALA A 72 -1.61 2.93 -18.10
C ALA A 72 -3.08 2.50 -18.35
N GLU A 73 -3.91 3.43 -18.83
CA GLU A 73 -5.32 3.17 -19.12
C GLU A 73 -5.52 2.11 -20.21
N ALA A 74 -4.68 2.12 -21.26
CA ALA A 74 -4.76 1.12 -22.32
C ALA A 74 -4.36 -0.28 -21.83
N TYR A 75 -3.42 -0.38 -20.89
CA TYR A 75 -3.11 -1.65 -20.23
C TYR A 75 -4.28 -2.10 -19.37
N LEU A 76 -4.83 -1.23 -18.52
CA LEU A 76 -6.01 -1.55 -17.70
C LEU A 76 -7.17 -2.08 -18.56
N ASN A 77 -7.48 -1.39 -19.65
CA ASN A 77 -8.53 -1.80 -20.59
C ASN A 77 -8.21 -3.16 -21.23
N LEU A 78 -6.97 -3.40 -21.66
CA LEU A 78 -6.57 -4.72 -22.16
C LEU A 78 -6.83 -5.83 -21.13
N ILE A 79 -6.46 -5.63 -19.86
CA ILE A 79 -6.69 -6.62 -18.80
C ILE A 79 -8.19 -6.80 -18.55
N LYS A 80 -8.95 -5.71 -18.42
CA LYS A 80 -10.39 -5.72 -18.17
C LYS A 80 -11.14 -6.48 -19.27
N GLU A 81 -10.82 -6.15 -20.51
CA GLU A 81 -11.51 -6.69 -21.68
C GLU A 81 -11.05 -8.12 -22.02
N SER A 82 -10.04 -8.67 -21.33
CA SER A 82 -9.70 -10.10 -21.41
C SER A 82 -10.79 -10.99 -20.82
N GLY A 83 -11.61 -10.46 -19.89
CA GLY A 83 -12.66 -11.21 -19.21
C GLY A 83 -12.15 -12.31 -18.27
N ARG A 84 -10.85 -12.34 -17.97
CA ARG A 84 -10.23 -13.40 -17.15
C ARG A 84 -10.31 -13.17 -15.66
N PHE A 85 -10.34 -11.92 -15.20
CA PHE A 85 -10.24 -11.57 -13.79
C PHE A 85 -11.56 -11.01 -13.27
N ASP A 86 -11.89 -11.29 -12.01
CA ASP A 86 -13.01 -10.66 -11.31
C ASP A 86 -12.62 -9.26 -10.82
N GLU A 87 -11.35 -9.11 -10.42
CA GLU A 87 -10.85 -7.94 -9.71
C GLU A 87 -9.48 -7.51 -10.26
N ILE A 88 -9.32 -6.23 -10.59
CA ILE A 88 -8.10 -5.65 -11.16
C ILE A 88 -7.63 -4.49 -10.29
N PHE A 89 -6.38 -4.52 -9.85
CA PHE A 89 -5.80 -3.51 -8.97
C PHE A 89 -4.59 -2.84 -9.63
N PHE A 90 -4.62 -1.53 -9.79
CA PHE A 90 -3.50 -0.72 -10.29
C PHE A 90 -3.02 0.22 -9.19
N PHE A 91 -1.73 0.16 -8.87
CA PHE A 91 -1.07 1.03 -7.90
C PHE A 91 0.05 1.80 -8.61
N LEU A 92 -0.10 3.11 -8.75
CA LEU A 92 0.74 3.94 -9.61
C LEU A 92 1.46 5.01 -8.78
N ASP A 93 2.69 4.69 -8.34
CA ASP A 93 3.57 5.61 -7.62
C ASP A 93 4.45 6.42 -8.57
N CYS A 94 3.82 7.41 -9.21
CA CYS A 94 4.49 8.28 -10.18
C CYS A 94 3.83 9.66 -10.26
N CYS A 95 4.58 10.64 -10.77
CA CYS A 95 4.06 11.97 -11.05
C CYS A 95 2.96 11.96 -12.12
N ARG A 96 2.10 12.97 -12.08
CA ARG A 96 1.05 13.20 -13.08
C ARG A 96 1.10 14.61 -13.66
N VAL A 97 2.28 15.19 -13.64
CA VAL A 97 2.60 16.47 -14.26
C VAL A 97 2.36 16.40 -15.77
N ARG A 98 1.87 17.50 -16.35
CA ARG A 98 1.53 17.52 -17.78
C ARG A 98 2.77 17.69 -18.65
N ILE A 99 2.92 16.81 -19.63
CA ILE A 99 3.90 16.96 -20.72
C ILE A 99 3.12 17.13 -22.03
N ARG A 100 3.40 18.22 -22.76
CA ARG A 100 2.67 18.54 -24.01
C ARG A 100 3.14 17.65 -25.15
N GLY A 101 2.18 17.21 -25.98
CA GLY A 101 2.45 16.51 -27.23
C GLY A 101 3.03 15.11 -27.09
N VAL A 102 2.84 14.47 -25.93
CA VAL A 102 3.28 13.10 -25.68
C VAL A 102 2.16 12.28 -25.06
N ARG A 103 2.14 10.98 -25.37
CA ARG A 103 1.27 9.98 -24.79
C ARG A 103 2.06 8.69 -24.61
N GLY A 104 1.69 7.89 -23.61
CA GLY A 104 2.22 6.53 -23.49
C GLY A 104 1.85 5.68 -24.71
N ILE A 105 2.63 4.64 -24.95
CA ILE A 105 2.38 3.65 -25.99
C ILE A 105 1.42 2.59 -25.44
N ARG A 106 0.43 2.23 -26.27
CA ARG A 106 -0.55 1.16 -25.99
C ARG A 106 0.14 -0.20 -26.02
N PRO A 107 -0.39 -1.22 -25.29
CA PRO A 107 0.11 -2.58 -25.46
C PRO A 107 -0.04 -3.00 -26.92
N PHE A 108 1.00 -3.64 -27.46
CA PHE A 108 0.94 -4.24 -28.80
C PHE A 108 0.60 -5.73 -28.75
N VAL A 109 0.47 -6.29 -27.55
CA VAL A 109 -0.10 -7.62 -27.32
C VAL A 109 -1.61 -7.51 -27.18
N GLY A 110 -2.31 -8.51 -27.69
CA GLY A 110 -3.75 -8.65 -27.57
C GLY A 110 -4.13 -9.89 -26.77
N TRP A 111 -5.41 -9.96 -26.45
CA TRP A 111 -6.09 -11.18 -26.00
C TRP A 111 -7.30 -11.38 -26.89
N ILE A 112 -7.53 -12.60 -27.39
CA ILE A 112 -8.70 -12.90 -28.23
C ILE A 112 -9.94 -12.85 -27.32
N ARG A 113 -10.89 -11.96 -27.64
CA ARG A 113 -12.05 -11.64 -26.78
C ARG A 113 -13.36 -12.24 -27.27
N PRO A 114 -14.36 -12.30 -26.37
CA PRO A 114 -14.30 -12.85 -25.02
C PRO A 114 -14.42 -14.38 -25.08
N GLU A 115 -13.87 -15.11 -24.11
CA GLU A 115 -14.22 -16.52 -23.94
C GLU A 115 -15.71 -16.66 -23.56
N GLU A 116 -16.32 -17.79 -23.90
CA GLU A 116 -17.65 -18.14 -23.40
C GLU A 116 -17.59 -18.13 -21.87
N ASN A 117 -18.44 -17.31 -21.22
CA ASN A 117 -18.42 -16.99 -19.78
C ASN A 117 -17.38 -15.96 -19.29
N ALA A 118 -16.93 -15.05 -20.16
CA ALA A 118 -16.08 -13.92 -19.77
C ALA A 118 -16.65 -13.14 -18.57
N LYS A 119 -15.78 -12.84 -17.60
CA LYS A 119 -16.12 -12.11 -16.37
C LYS A 119 -16.25 -10.62 -16.63
N ASN A 120 -17.12 -9.97 -15.85
CA ASN A 120 -17.20 -8.50 -15.81
C ASN A 120 -16.27 -7.97 -14.71
N ALA A 121 -15.01 -7.73 -15.07
CA ALA A 121 -13.98 -7.33 -14.13
C ALA A 121 -14.29 -5.96 -13.49
N ARG A 122 -14.16 -5.91 -12.17
CA ARG A 122 -14.11 -4.68 -11.37
C ARG A 122 -12.69 -4.18 -11.23
N TYR A 123 -12.50 -2.88 -11.06
CA TYR A 123 -11.18 -2.27 -10.94
C TYR A 123 -11.07 -1.30 -9.77
N PHE A 124 -9.84 -1.21 -9.28
CA PHE A 124 -9.40 -0.24 -8.28
C PHE A 124 -8.05 0.31 -8.75
N THR A 125 -8.00 1.62 -9.02
CA THR A 125 -6.79 2.32 -9.43
C THR A 125 -6.44 3.37 -8.39
N ALA A 126 -5.27 3.25 -7.78
CA ALA A 126 -4.74 4.21 -6.82
C ALA A 126 -3.53 4.93 -7.43
N TYR A 127 -3.70 6.23 -7.67
CA TYR A 127 -2.66 7.15 -8.10
C TYR A 127 -2.02 7.81 -6.88
N ALA A 128 -0.69 7.90 -6.87
CA ALA A 128 0.05 8.56 -5.79
C ALA A 128 -0.26 10.05 -5.63
N THR A 129 -0.73 10.71 -6.69
CA THR A 129 -0.97 12.15 -6.70
C THR A 129 -2.15 12.54 -7.61
N GLN A 130 -2.60 13.79 -7.52
CA GLN A 130 -3.64 14.38 -8.36
C GLN A 130 -3.13 14.68 -9.78
N TYR A 131 -4.04 14.83 -10.73
CA TYR A 131 -3.67 15.26 -12.09
C TYR A 131 -3.02 16.65 -12.04
N LEU A 132 -1.94 16.82 -12.81
CA LEU A 132 -1.07 18.00 -12.83
C LEU A 132 -0.11 18.14 -11.65
N ASP A 133 -0.13 17.23 -10.68
CA ASP A 133 0.73 17.30 -9.52
C ASP A 133 1.90 16.28 -9.56
N PRO A 134 3.00 16.59 -8.87
CA PRO A 134 4.11 15.65 -8.65
C PRO A 134 3.76 14.62 -7.57
N ALA A 135 4.48 13.49 -7.61
CA ALA A 135 4.61 12.54 -6.52
C ALA A 135 6.04 12.62 -5.98
N TYR A 136 6.21 12.40 -4.68
CA TYR A 136 7.47 12.60 -3.98
C TYR A 136 7.91 11.36 -3.21
N GLU A 137 9.20 11.33 -2.93
CA GLU A 137 9.90 10.34 -2.10
C GLU A 137 10.61 11.03 -0.94
N ALA A 138 10.88 10.24 0.10
CA ALA A 138 11.74 10.62 1.20
C ALA A 138 12.54 9.41 1.69
N GLU A 139 13.63 9.67 2.40
CA GLU A 139 14.36 8.65 3.14
C GLU A 139 13.41 7.96 4.12
N ILE A 140 13.43 6.62 4.15
CA ILE A 140 12.76 5.86 5.20
C ILE A 140 13.75 5.54 6.31
N ASP A 141 13.28 5.62 7.55
CA ASP A 141 14.03 5.09 8.69
C ASP A 141 14.36 3.61 8.41
N GLN A 142 15.61 3.25 8.63
CA GLN A 142 16.11 1.91 8.32
C GLN A 142 15.23 0.85 9.00
N LEU A 143 14.72 -0.09 8.20
CA LEU A 143 14.18 -1.32 8.76
C LEU A 143 15.35 -2.10 9.37
N GLU A 144 15.23 -2.56 10.62
CA GLU A 144 16.24 -3.41 11.26
C GLU A 144 16.65 -4.56 10.32
N GLY A 145 17.94 -4.64 9.98
CA GLY A 145 18.50 -5.65 9.08
C GLY A 145 18.57 -5.29 7.60
N ALA A 146 18.22 -4.07 7.19
CA ALA A 146 18.47 -3.57 5.83
C ALA A 146 19.94 -3.09 5.68
N PRO A 147 20.58 -3.26 4.50
CA PRO A 147 21.93 -2.77 4.25
C PRO A 147 22.03 -1.24 4.43
N GLU A 148 23.23 -0.73 4.76
CA GLU A 148 23.59 0.69 5.01
C GLU A 148 23.43 1.61 3.77
N VAL A 149 22.31 1.56 3.10
CA VAL A 149 21.95 2.49 2.02
C VAL A 149 20.69 3.22 2.49
N SER A 150 20.73 4.56 2.51
CA SER A 150 19.53 5.36 2.69
C SER A 150 18.50 4.89 1.65
N LEU A 151 17.43 4.26 2.11
CA LEU A 151 16.39 3.76 1.23
C LEU A 151 15.42 4.90 1.03
N GLU A 152 15.47 5.57 -0.12
CA GLU A 152 14.40 6.48 -0.51
C GLU A 152 13.18 5.67 -0.97
N ARG A 153 11.99 6.10 -0.54
CA ARG A 153 10.73 5.49 -0.96
C ARG A 153 9.65 6.54 -1.15
N GLY A 154 8.86 6.38 -2.21
CA GLY A 154 7.67 7.20 -2.46
C GLY A 154 6.70 7.18 -1.29
N PHE A 155 6.10 8.34 -0.95
CA PHE A 155 5.13 8.43 0.15
C PHE A 155 3.94 7.49 -0.06
N PHE A 156 3.51 7.33 -1.32
CA PHE A 156 2.43 6.41 -1.68
C PHE A 156 2.82 4.96 -1.42
N THR A 157 3.99 4.53 -1.89
CA THR A 157 4.46 3.16 -1.62
C THR A 157 4.64 2.90 -0.13
N THR A 158 5.15 3.87 0.63
CA THR A 158 5.27 3.76 2.10
C THR A 158 3.90 3.56 2.75
N ALA A 159 2.90 4.38 2.40
CA ALA A 159 1.54 4.24 2.91
C ALA A 159 0.91 2.89 2.50
N LEU A 160 1.02 2.51 1.23
CA LEU A 160 0.48 1.25 0.71
C LEU A 160 1.04 0.04 1.44
N MET A 161 2.37 -0.05 1.56
CA MET A 161 3.02 -1.17 2.24
C MET A 161 2.69 -1.18 3.73
N THR A 162 2.53 -0.02 4.36
CA THR A 162 2.15 0.08 5.77
C THR A 162 0.71 -0.41 5.99
N ALA A 163 -0.22 -0.01 5.13
CA ALA A 163 -1.60 -0.49 5.14
C ALA A 163 -1.68 -2.01 5.01
N LEU A 164 -1.00 -2.55 3.98
CA LEU A 164 -0.95 -3.98 3.66
C LEU A 164 -0.18 -4.83 4.69
N ARG A 165 0.58 -4.20 5.59
CA ARG A 165 1.27 -4.86 6.71
C ARG A 165 0.44 -4.85 8.01
N GLY A 166 -0.84 -4.48 7.94
CA GLY A 166 -1.78 -4.60 9.05
C GLY A 166 -2.28 -3.29 9.61
N ASN A 167 -1.82 -2.12 9.14
CA ASN A 167 -2.34 -0.84 9.64
C ASN A 167 -3.74 -0.50 9.10
N ALA A 168 -4.19 -1.16 8.04
CA ALA A 168 -5.54 -1.04 7.50
C ALA A 168 -6.32 -2.37 7.60
N ALA A 169 -5.83 -3.35 8.36
CA ALA A 169 -6.48 -4.65 8.46
C ALA A 169 -7.70 -4.64 9.38
N SER A 170 -8.69 -5.48 9.06
CA SER A 170 -9.83 -5.75 9.92
C SER A 170 -9.48 -6.72 11.05
N GLU A 171 -10.27 -6.73 12.12
CA GLU A 171 -10.08 -7.63 13.28
C GLU A 171 -10.05 -9.12 12.88
N ASN A 172 -10.84 -9.50 11.87
CA ASN A 172 -10.88 -10.86 11.33
C ASN A 172 -9.73 -11.18 10.33
N GLY A 173 -8.78 -10.26 10.16
CA GLY A 173 -7.67 -10.37 9.23
C GLY A 173 -7.99 -9.92 7.80
N GLY A 174 -6.93 -9.64 7.05
CA GLY A 174 -7.00 -9.04 5.72
C GLY A 174 -7.30 -7.54 5.77
N VAL A 175 -7.11 -6.87 4.65
CA VAL A 175 -7.32 -5.42 4.50
C VAL A 175 -8.57 -5.19 3.65
N PRO A 176 -9.68 -4.72 4.25
CA PRO A 176 -10.85 -4.28 3.49
C PRO A 176 -10.48 -3.16 2.50
N LEU A 177 -11.04 -3.21 1.29
CA LEU A 177 -10.67 -2.27 0.21
C LEU A 177 -11.04 -0.81 0.53
N ASN A 178 -12.17 -0.60 1.22
CA ASN A 178 -12.56 0.70 1.75
C ASN A 178 -11.56 1.20 2.81
N ALA A 179 -11.14 0.33 3.73
CA ALA A 179 -10.12 0.67 4.72
C ALA A 179 -8.77 1.01 4.05
N LEU A 180 -8.38 0.29 3.00
CA LEU A 180 -7.20 0.62 2.22
C LEU A 180 -7.32 2.00 1.56
N LYS A 181 -8.46 2.30 0.92
CA LYS A 181 -8.71 3.60 0.29
C LYS A 181 -8.57 4.73 1.32
N ASP A 182 -9.31 4.64 2.42
CA ASP A 182 -9.33 5.67 3.46
C ASP A 182 -7.93 5.86 4.08
N TYR A 183 -7.20 4.75 4.28
CA TYR A 183 -5.83 4.79 4.76
C TYR A 183 -4.90 5.51 3.78
N LEU A 184 -4.96 5.20 2.49
CA LEU A 184 -4.13 5.84 1.48
C LEU A 184 -4.43 7.34 1.39
N GLU A 185 -5.71 7.74 1.31
CA GLU A 185 -6.13 9.15 1.23
C GLU A 185 -5.61 9.99 2.40
N LYS A 186 -5.61 9.40 3.61
CA LYS A 186 -5.11 10.05 4.82
C LYS A 186 -3.57 10.02 4.92
N GLU A 187 -2.97 8.84 4.82
CA GLU A 187 -1.58 8.63 5.20
C GLU A 187 -0.60 9.23 4.18
N VAL A 188 -0.92 9.19 2.88
CA VAL A 188 -0.07 9.83 1.86
C VAL A 188 0.03 11.33 2.08
N LYS A 189 -1.11 11.98 2.36
CA LYS A 189 -1.14 13.41 2.67
C LYS A 189 -0.38 13.73 3.96
N SER A 190 -0.53 12.89 4.98
CA SER A 190 0.18 13.01 6.26
C SER A 190 1.70 12.92 6.07
N LEU A 191 2.18 11.86 5.39
CA LEU A 191 3.59 11.66 5.05
C LEU A 191 4.15 12.85 4.27
N ALA A 192 3.48 13.26 3.20
CA ALA A 192 3.94 14.39 2.39
C ALA A 192 4.05 15.69 3.20
N SER A 193 3.06 15.97 4.05
CA SER A 193 3.03 17.19 4.88
C SER A 193 4.19 17.23 5.89
N ARG A 194 4.56 16.08 6.48
CA ARG A 194 5.72 15.97 7.40
C ARG A 194 7.04 16.36 6.73
N HIS A 195 7.14 16.22 5.40
CA HIS A 195 8.30 16.60 4.61
C HIS A 195 8.11 17.93 3.86
N ASN A 196 7.16 18.77 4.27
CA ASN A 196 6.82 20.05 3.62
C ASN A 196 6.48 19.91 2.13
N LYS A 197 5.85 18.81 1.74
CA LYS A 197 5.32 18.55 0.39
C LYS A 197 3.80 18.57 0.40
N ASN A 198 3.21 18.93 -0.74
CA ASN A 198 1.79 18.75 -0.98
C ASN A 198 1.60 17.60 -1.97
N GLN A 199 1.04 16.49 -1.52
CA GLN A 199 0.72 15.35 -2.36
C GLN A 199 -0.60 14.76 -1.86
N VAL A 200 -1.56 14.63 -2.77
CA VAL A 200 -2.90 14.11 -2.48
C VAL A 200 -3.14 12.94 -3.42
N PRO A 201 -3.29 11.70 -2.93
CA PRO A 201 -3.54 10.57 -3.80
C PRO A 201 -4.95 10.64 -4.38
N VAL A 202 -5.18 9.94 -5.50
CA VAL A 202 -6.50 9.80 -6.11
C VAL A 202 -6.81 8.31 -6.25
N ILE A 203 -7.94 7.88 -5.72
CA ILE A 203 -8.39 6.49 -5.79
C ILE A 203 -9.67 6.43 -6.61
N GLU A 204 -9.63 5.70 -7.71
CA GLU A 204 -10.76 5.41 -8.58
C GLU A 204 -11.15 3.93 -8.41
N SER A 205 -12.43 3.65 -8.25
CA SER A 205 -12.93 2.30 -8.00
C SER A 205 -14.34 2.16 -8.55
N ASP A 206 -14.63 1.04 -9.22
CA ASP A 206 -15.99 0.66 -9.62
C ASP A 206 -16.59 -0.49 -8.78
N PHE A 207 -15.92 -0.82 -7.67
CA PHE A 207 -16.45 -1.72 -6.65
C PHE A 207 -17.64 -1.07 -5.93
N PRO A 208 -18.75 -1.80 -5.74
CA PRO A 208 -19.87 -1.32 -4.94
C PRO A 208 -19.46 -1.04 -3.50
N THR A 209 -20.05 -0.02 -2.88
CA THR A 209 -19.74 0.40 -1.50
C THR A 209 -20.09 -0.63 -0.44
N ASP A 210 -21.01 -1.55 -0.75
CA ASP A 210 -21.49 -2.64 0.09
C ASP A 210 -20.73 -3.96 -0.13
N THR A 211 -19.81 -4.02 -1.11
CA THR A 211 -19.03 -5.23 -1.38
C THR A 211 -17.77 -5.26 -0.51
N GLU A 212 -17.67 -6.29 0.33
CA GLU A 212 -16.51 -6.50 1.18
C GLU A 212 -15.37 -7.21 0.41
N VAL A 213 -14.56 -6.41 -0.29
CA VAL A 213 -13.33 -6.91 -0.93
C VAL A 213 -12.20 -6.88 0.09
N ILE A 214 -11.73 -8.06 0.49
CA ILE A 214 -10.62 -8.19 1.45
C ILE A 214 -9.33 -8.58 0.74
N LEU A 215 -8.26 -7.83 0.97
CA LEU A 215 -6.93 -8.07 0.42
C LEU A 215 -6.04 -8.78 1.44
N GLY A 216 -5.46 -9.91 1.04
CA GLY A 216 -4.61 -10.71 1.92
C GLY A 216 -5.35 -11.27 3.14
N SER A 217 -4.58 -11.62 4.16
CA SER A 217 -5.07 -12.22 5.41
C SER A 217 -4.29 -11.73 6.64
N ILE A 218 -3.61 -10.59 6.54
CA ILE A 218 -2.79 -10.03 7.61
C ILE A 218 -3.68 -9.55 8.77
N LEU A 219 -3.30 -9.82 10.01
CA LEU A 219 -4.02 -9.30 11.18
C LEU A 219 -3.69 -7.82 11.42
N PRO A 220 -4.54 -7.07 12.13
CA PRO A 220 -4.25 -5.70 12.52
C PRO A 220 -2.94 -5.62 13.32
N ARG A 221 -2.17 -4.56 13.10
CA ARG A 221 -0.91 -4.31 13.83
C ARG A 221 -1.09 -3.94 15.31
N LYS A 222 -2.31 -4.04 15.86
CA LYS A 222 -2.51 -3.99 17.32
C LYS A 222 -1.83 -5.20 17.92
N ASN A 223 -0.92 -4.98 18.85
CA ASN A 223 -0.15 -6.07 19.42
C ASN A 223 -0.12 -6.06 20.96
N VAL A 224 -0.64 -4.99 21.59
CA VAL A 224 -0.80 -4.91 23.04
C VAL A 224 -2.13 -4.27 23.43
N HIS A 225 -2.86 -4.93 24.34
CA HIS A 225 -3.98 -4.34 25.09
C HIS A 225 -3.57 -4.18 26.55
N ILE A 226 -3.58 -2.95 27.05
CA ILE A 226 -3.25 -2.64 28.44
C ILE A 226 -4.54 -2.25 29.18
N SER A 227 -4.87 -2.99 30.23
CA SER A 227 -5.97 -2.68 31.15
C SER A 227 -5.41 -2.34 32.52
N PHE A 228 -5.98 -1.32 33.17
CA PHE A 228 -5.57 -0.91 34.52
C PHE A 228 -6.52 -1.50 35.56
N ASP A 229 -5.96 -1.94 36.68
CA ASP A 229 -6.78 -2.34 37.82
C ASP A 229 -7.40 -1.13 38.55
N ASP A 230 -8.40 -1.41 39.39
CA ASP A 230 -9.19 -0.37 40.07
C ASP A 230 -8.35 0.50 41.01
N LYS A 231 -7.22 -0.01 41.53
CA LYS A 231 -6.33 0.76 42.42
C LYS A 231 -5.59 1.89 41.69
N ARG A 232 -5.57 1.89 40.36
CA ARG A 232 -4.94 2.93 39.53
C ARG A 232 -5.95 3.90 38.92
N ASN A 233 -7.22 3.82 39.29
CA ASN A 233 -8.23 4.72 38.77
C ASN A 233 -7.89 6.19 39.10
N GLY A 234 -7.78 7.05 38.08
CA GLY A 234 -7.37 8.45 38.25
C GLY A 234 -5.86 8.70 38.26
N HIS A 235 -5.03 7.65 38.27
CA HIS A 235 -3.58 7.79 38.30
C HIS A 235 -3.04 8.14 36.92
N GLU A 236 -1.98 8.93 36.89
CA GLU A 236 -1.26 9.29 35.68
C GLU A 236 -0.23 8.21 35.37
N ILE A 237 -0.44 7.55 34.23
CA ILE A 237 0.42 6.47 33.76
C ILE A 237 1.24 6.97 32.58
N VAL A 238 2.51 6.59 32.54
CA VAL A 238 3.40 6.77 31.39
C VAL A 238 3.82 5.39 30.88
N LEU A 239 3.68 5.14 29.59
CA LEU A 239 4.33 4.05 28.89
C LEU A 239 5.56 4.60 28.18
N GLU A 240 6.73 4.10 28.55
CA GLU A 240 8.01 4.40 27.90
C GLU A 240 8.42 3.27 26.95
N GLY A 241 9.08 3.65 25.86
CA GLY A 241 9.68 2.73 24.90
C GLY A 241 11.05 2.20 25.32
N PRO A 242 11.68 1.37 24.47
CA PRO A 242 13.02 0.81 24.73
C PRO A 242 14.14 1.85 24.83
N ASP A 243 13.91 3.03 24.29
CA ASP A 243 14.76 4.21 24.32
C ASP A 243 14.47 5.14 25.51
N LEU A 244 13.54 4.75 26.39
CA LEU A 244 13.04 5.53 27.53
C LEU A 244 12.23 6.78 27.15
N GLU A 245 11.88 6.94 25.87
CA GLU A 245 11.00 8.03 25.44
C GLU A 245 9.53 7.66 25.71
N PRO A 246 8.70 8.63 26.15
CA PRO A 246 7.28 8.37 26.43
C PRO A 246 6.50 8.08 25.13
N ILE A 247 5.97 6.87 25.02
CA ILE A 247 5.06 6.44 23.93
C ILE A 247 3.66 6.98 24.18
N LYS A 248 3.18 6.89 25.42
CA LYS A 248 1.84 7.34 25.82
C LYS A 248 1.83 7.78 27.28
N GLN A 249 1.14 8.88 27.56
CA GLN A 249 0.89 9.36 28.91
C GLN A 249 -0.59 9.72 29.06
N GLY A 250 -1.20 9.34 30.19
CA GLY A 250 -2.60 9.68 30.46
C GLY A 250 -3.15 9.01 31.71
N GLN A 251 -4.37 9.39 32.09
CA GLN A 251 -4.99 8.83 33.29
C GLN A 251 -5.61 7.44 33.08
N ALA A 252 -5.41 6.55 34.04
CA ALA A 252 -5.98 5.20 34.08
C ALA A 252 -7.45 5.20 34.53
N ASN A 253 -8.34 5.90 33.83
CA ASN A 253 -9.75 6.06 34.21
C ASN A 253 -10.65 4.93 33.70
N GLY A 254 -10.28 3.68 33.99
CA GLY A 254 -10.97 2.48 33.47
C GLY A 254 -10.88 2.31 31.95
N GLN A 255 -9.99 3.05 31.30
CA GLN A 255 -9.75 2.98 29.86
C GLN A 255 -8.77 1.85 29.53
N ILE A 256 -9.04 1.13 28.45
CA ILE A 256 -8.08 0.18 27.86
C ILE A 256 -7.19 0.95 26.89
N TRP A 257 -5.87 0.74 26.96
CA TRP A 257 -4.94 1.22 25.95
C TRP A 257 -4.67 0.13 24.92
N ASP A 258 -5.22 0.34 23.71
CA ASP A 258 -4.90 -0.48 22.54
C ASP A 258 -3.73 0.13 21.80
N LEU A 259 -2.60 -0.58 21.75
CA LEU A 259 -1.33 -0.04 21.27
C LEU A 259 -0.66 -0.96 20.25
N THR A 260 0.22 -0.33 19.47
CA THR A 260 1.23 -1.01 18.67
C THR A 260 2.59 -0.68 19.26
N LEU A 261 3.22 -1.65 19.91
CA LEU A 261 4.56 -1.52 20.47
C LEU A 261 5.61 -2.04 19.48
N SER A 262 6.77 -1.38 19.44
CA SER A 262 7.97 -1.90 18.78
C SER A 262 8.54 -3.08 19.57
N LYS A 263 9.37 -3.91 18.93
CA LYS A 263 10.13 -4.94 19.65
C LYS A 263 10.99 -4.29 20.74
N GLY A 264 11.03 -4.88 21.92
CA GLY A 264 11.94 -4.46 22.99
C GLY A 264 11.33 -4.48 24.38
N ILE A 265 11.98 -3.79 25.30
CA ILE A 265 11.55 -3.65 26.69
C ILE A 265 10.81 -2.32 26.81
N HIS A 266 9.54 -2.36 27.16
CA HIS A 266 8.71 -1.19 27.46
C HIS A 266 8.44 -1.14 28.96
N VAL A 267 8.18 0.04 29.48
CA VAL A 267 7.94 0.24 30.92
C VAL A 267 6.67 1.06 31.10
N LEU A 268 5.68 0.49 31.79
CA LEU A 268 4.58 1.26 32.35
C LEU A 268 5.00 1.78 33.71
N LYS A 269 4.81 3.08 33.95
CA LYS A 269 5.07 3.74 35.24
C LYS A 269 3.80 4.38 35.75
N ASP A 270 3.45 4.08 37.00
CA ASP A 270 2.45 4.82 37.76
C ASP A 270 3.17 5.94 38.53
N LEU A 271 2.92 7.20 38.15
CA LEU A 271 3.63 8.35 38.73
C LEU A 271 3.19 8.66 40.16
N GLN A 272 2.06 8.11 40.63
CA GLN A 272 1.53 8.32 41.98
C GLN A 272 1.96 7.22 42.93
N LEU A 273 1.97 5.95 42.48
CA LEU A 273 2.38 4.81 43.31
C LEU A 273 3.89 4.51 43.22
N GLU A 274 4.61 5.16 42.29
CA GLU A 274 6.01 4.84 41.96
C GLU A 274 6.20 3.34 41.62
N GLU A 275 5.15 2.72 41.08
CA GLU A 275 5.15 1.33 40.62
C GLU A 275 5.49 1.27 39.14
N GLU A 276 6.25 0.25 38.74
CA GLU A 276 6.58 0.00 37.35
C GLU A 276 6.20 -1.41 36.91
N LYS A 277 5.81 -1.57 35.64
CA LYS A 277 5.61 -2.86 35.01
C LYS A 277 6.38 -2.93 33.70
N ILE A 278 7.32 -3.88 33.66
CA ILE A 278 8.10 -4.18 32.46
C ILE A 278 7.27 -5.05 31.53
N ILE A 279 7.15 -4.61 30.28
CA ILE A 279 6.55 -5.36 29.17
C ILE A 279 7.69 -5.71 28.21
N ARG A 280 8.10 -6.98 28.22
CA ARG A 280 8.98 -7.51 27.16
C ARG A 280 8.10 -7.86 25.97
N PHE A 281 8.18 -7.04 24.92
CA PHE A 281 7.36 -7.20 23.74
C PHE A 281 8.20 -7.77 22.59
N GLU A 282 7.83 -8.95 22.13
CA GLU A 282 8.28 -9.52 20.86
C GLU A 282 7.07 -9.55 19.91
N PRO A 283 7.18 -9.02 18.68
CA PRO A 283 6.09 -9.07 17.72
C PRO A 283 5.66 -10.52 17.45
N THR A 284 4.42 -10.85 17.78
CA THR A 284 3.79 -12.13 17.44
C THR A 284 2.46 -11.89 16.72
N ASN A 285 1.82 -12.97 16.25
CA ASN A 285 0.48 -12.90 15.65
C ASN A 285 -0.64 -12.81 16.70
N GLU A 286 -0.32 -12.93 17.99
CA GLU A 286 -1.29 -12.81 19.08
C GLU A 286 -1.18 -11.44 19.75
N ILE A 287 -2.33 -10.88 20.17
CA ILE A 287 -2.36 -9.65 20.96
C ILE A 287 -1.92 -9.98 22.38
N GLN A 288 -0.88 -9.31 22.87
CA GLN A 288 -0.44 -9.45 24.25
C GLN A 288 -1.36 -8.64 25.17
N HIS A 289 -2.01 -9.30 26.12
CA HIS A 289 -2.81 -8.65 27.13
C HIS A 289 -1.95 -8.34 28.37
N VAL A 290 -1.90 -7.08 28.78
CA VAL A 290 -1.18 -6.61 29.95
C VAL A 290 -2.17 -6.02 30.93
N ILE A 291 -2.29 -6.63 32.10
CA ILE A 291 -3.02 -6.03 33.22
C ILE A 291 -1.98 -5.28 34.05
N PHE A 292 -2.07 -3.95 34.14
CA PHE A 292 -1.20 -3.17 35.01
C PHE A 292 -1.88 -2.91 36.33
#